data_AF-A0A520FYQ2-F1
#
_entry.id   AF-A0A520FYQ2-F1
#
_cell.length_a   1.000
_cell.length_b   1.000
_cell.length_c   1.000
_cell.angle_alpha   90.00
_cell.angle_beta   90.00
_cell.angle_gamma   90.00
#
_symmetry.space_group_name_H-M   'P 1'
#
loop_
_entity.id
_entity.type
_entity.pdbx_description
1 polymer ?
#
loop_
_entity_poly.entity_id
_entity_poly.type
_entity_poly.pdbx_seq_one_letter_code
_entity_poly.pdbx_strand_id
1 'polypeptide(L)' 'MQIRVGFEMAYQCPKPTPMVLALNIHYSRASDLVRPDHLVTSPSVPVTAYRDLFGNWCSRIVAPQGR' A
#
# COMPACT_ATOMS: atom_id res chain seq x y z
N MET A 1 6.95 -8.62 22.70
CA MET A 1 6.12 -7.40 22.68
C MET A 1 5.37 -7.36 21.36
N GLN A 2 4.08 -7.00 21.35
CA GLN A 2 3.30 -6.81 20.14
C GLN A 2 3.02 -5.31 19.93
N ILE A 3 3.17 -4.83 18.71
CA ILE A 3 2.91 -3.44 18.33
C ILE A 3 1.85 -3.45 17.23
N ARG A 4 0.84 -2.59 17.36
CA ARG A 4 -0.12 -2.35 16.30
C ARG A 4 0.37 -1.19 15.44
N VAL A 5 0.62 -1.46 14.17
CA VAL A 5 1.02 -0.47 13.17
C VAL A 5 0.05 -0.49 12.00
N GLY A 6 -0.10 0.64 11.32
CA GLY A 6 -0.99 0.80 10.19
C GLY A 6 -1.07 2.26 9.75
N PHE A 7 -1.89 2.50 8.74
CA PHE A 7 -2.11 3.83 8.18
C PHE A 7 -3.55 3.93 7.67
N GLU A 8 -4.04 5.16 7.58
CA GLU A 8 -5.22 5.53 6.83
C GLU A 8 -4.86 6.80 6.06
N MET A 9 -5.09 6.79 4.75
CA MET A 9 -4.68 7.88 3.86
C MET A 9 -5.83 8.21 2.93
N ALA A 10 -6.18 9.50 2.86
CA ALA A 10 -7.18 10.02 1.94
C ALA A 10 -6.51 10.98 0.95
N TYR A 11 -6.82 10.83 -0.33
CA TYR A 11 -6.28 11.65 -1.40
C TYR A 11 -7.41 12.27 -2.22
N GLN A 12 -7.31 13.56 -2.50
CA GLN A 12 -8.17 14.23 -3.48
C GLN A 12 -7.35 14.50 -4.73
N CYS A 13 -7.52 13.65 -5.73
CA CYS A 13 -6.79 13.77 -7.00
C CYS A 13 -7.60 14.58 -8.01
N PRO A 14 -7.05 15.61 -8.67
CA PRO A 14 -7.80 16.42 -9.65
C PRO A 14 -8.17 15.64 -10.92
N LYS A 15 -7.52 14.50 -11.17
CA LYS A 15 -7.77 13.55 -12.28
C LYS A 15 -7.26 12.15 -11.87
N PRO A 16 -7.56 11.08 -12.63
CA PRO A 16 -6.98 9.76 -12.37
C PRO A 16 -5.45 9.83 -12.26
N THR A 17 -4.90 9.38 -11.14
CA THR A 17 -3.49 9.60 -10.77
C THR A 17 -2.79 8.27 -10.51
N PRO A 18 -1.80 7.90 -11.34
CA PRO A 18 -0.93 6.76 -11.07
C PRO A 18 -0.14 6.98 -9.78
N MET A 19 -0.13 5.97 -8.90
CA MET A 19 0.60 6.01 -7.63
C MET A 19 1.45 4.76 -7.45
N VAL A 20 2.61 4.93 -6.81
CA VAL A 20 3.44 3.85 -6.28
C VAL A 20 3.44 3.98 -4.76
N LEU A 21 2.95 2.94 -4.07
CA LEU A 21 2.73 2.91 -2.63
C LEU A 21 3.66 1.86 -2.02
N ALA A 22 4.70 2.31 -1.30
CA ALA A 22 5.61 1.48 -0.53
C ALA A 22 5.18 1.45 0.95
N LEU A 23 3.98 0.91 1.20
CA LEU A 23 3.32 0.98 2.51
C LEU A 23 3.34 -0.35 3.29
N ASN A 24 3.84 -1.41 2.66
CA ASN A 24 3.97 -2.73 3.28
C ASN A 24 5.16 -2.79 4.24
N ILE A 25 5.05 -3.65 5.25
CA ILE A 25 6.15 -3.98 6.14
C ILE A 25 7.23 -4.68 5.33
N HIS A 26 8.49 -4.28 5.54
CA HIS A 26 9.61 -4.82 4.79
C HIS A 26 9.70 -6.34 4.94
N TYR A 27 10.00 -7.04 3.83
CA TYR A 27 9.94 -8.51 3.75
C TYR A 27 10.79 -9.23 4.80
N SER A 28 11.87 -8.60 5.28
CA SER A 28 12.73 -9.14 6.34
C SER A 28 12.01 -9.33 7.68
N ARG A 29 10.82 -8.76 7.84
CA ARG A 29 9.96 -8.86 9.02
C ARG A 29 8.66 -9.62 8.76
N ALA A 30 8.51 -10.25 7.60
CA ALA A 30 7.29 -11.00 7.26
C ALA A 30 6.96 -12.10 8.29
N SER A 31 7.97 -12.74 8.88
CA SER A 31 7.80 -13.73 9.95
C SER A 31 7.24 -13.16 11.25
N ASP A 32 7.42 -11.85 11.47
CA ASP A 32 7.02 -11.17 12.69
C ASP A 32 5.56 -10.69 12.61
N LEU A 33 4.91 -10.82 11.44
CA LEU A 33 3.54 -10.41 11.22
C LEU A 33 2.55 -11.38 11.87
N VAL A 34 1.81 -10.87 12.88
CA VAL A 34 0.69 -11.60 13.49
C VAL A 34 -0.53 -11.63 12.55
N ARG A 35 -0.67 -10.64 11.67
CA ARG A 35 -1.72 -10.55 10.64
C ARG A 35 -1.11 -10.01 9.34
N PRO A 36 -1.62 -10.41 8.16
CA PRO A 36 -1.16 -9.85 6.89
C PRO A 36 -1.39 -8.34 6.82
N ASP A 37 -0.44 -7.62 6.23
CA ASP A 37 -0.40 -6.17 6.06
C ASP A 37 -0.98 -5.74 4.70
N HIS A 38 -2.08 -6.35 4.27
CA HIS A 38 -2.67 -6.11 2.95
C HIS A 38 -3.13 -4.65 2.78
N LEU A 39 -2.75 -4.04 1.66
CA LEU A 39 -3.25 -2.73 1.24
C LEU A 39 -4.72 -2.85 0.81
N VAL A 40 -5.58 -2.02 1.38
CA VAL A 40 -7.00 -1.90 1.02
C VAL A 40 -7.25 -0.50 0.47
N THR A 41 -8.01 -0.40 -0.61
CA THR A 41 -8.39 0.87 -1.25
C THR A 41 -9.90 1.06 -1.19
N SER A 42 -10.33 2.32 -0.98
CA SER A 42 -11.72 2.73 -1.06
C SER A 42 -11.81 4.04 -1.86
N PRO A 43 -12.44 4.06 -3.05
CA PRO A 43 -13.06 2.92 -3.73
C PRO A 43 -12.03 1.84 -4.11
N SER A 44 -12.49 0.60 -4.26
CA SER A 44 -11.63 -0.51 -4.66
C SER A 44 -11.12 -0.28 -6.09
N VAL A 45 -9.80 -0.34 -6.26
CA VAL A 45 -9.12 -0.24 -7.55
C VAL A 45 -8.17 -1.42 -7.77
N PRO A 46 -7.88 -1.80 -9.02
CA PRO A 46 -6.87 -2.80 -9.30
C PRO A 46 -5.51 -2.41 -8.71
N VAL A 47 -4.90 -3.35 -7.98
CA VAL A 47 -3.57 -3.21 -7.41
C VAL A 47 -2.64 -4.21 -8.07
N THR A 48 -1.53 -3.74 -8.62
CA THR A 48 -0.44 -4.60 -9.08
C THR A 48 0.76 -4.39 -8.17
N ALA A 49 1.50 -5.45 -7.85
CA ALA A 49 2.62 -5.36 -6.92
C ALA A 49 3.92 -5.78 -7.60
N TYR A 50 5.02 -5.17 -7.18
CA TYR A 50 6.38 -5.55 -7.57
C TYR A 50 7.34 -5.30 -6.43
N ARG A 51 8.52 -5.92 -6.51
CA ARG A 51 9.61 -5.68 -5.57
C ARG A 51 10.63 -4.75 -6.22
N ASP A 52 11.00 -3.68 -5.53
CA ASP A 52 12.00 -2.73 -6.02
C ASP A 52 13.45 -3.19 -5.72
N LEU A 53 14.43 -2.40 -6.14
CA LEU A 53 15.86 -2.67 -5.95
C LEU A 53 16.32 -2.64 -4.48
N PHE A 54 15.51 -2.05 -3.59
CA PHE A 54 15.77 -2.00 -2.15
C PHE A 54 15.07 -3.14 -1.41
N GLY A 55 14.26 -3.93 -2.11
CA GLY A 55 13.52 -5.05 -1.55
C GLY A 55 12.15 -4.66 -0.99
N ASN A 56 11.68 -3.42 -1.19
CA ASN A 56 10.35 -3.00 -0.76
C ASN A 56 9.28 -3.67 -1.61
N TRP A 57 8.17 -4.03 -0.96
CA TRP A 57 6.96 -4.46 -1.65
C TRP A 57 6.15 -3.22 -2.04
N CYS A 58 6.16 -2.88 -3.32
CA CYS A 58 5.55 -1.68 -3.85
C CYS A 58 4.24 -2.02 -4.57
N SER A 59 3.17 -1.33 -4.19
CA SER A 59 1.85 -1.44 -4.81
C SER A 59 1.64 -0.31 -5.83
N ARG A 60 1.24 -0.65 -7.05
CA ARG A 60 0.86 0.29 -8.11
C ARG A 60 -0.65 0.32 -8.26
N ILE A 61 -1.20 1.52 -8.22
CA ILE A 61 -2.61 1.78 -8.46
C ILE A 61 -2.78 2.97 -9.40
N VAL A 62 -3.99 3.13 -9.93
CA VAL A 62 -4.46 4.41 -10.45
C VAL A 62 -5.56 4.88 -9.51
N ALA A 63 -5.27 5.88 -8.69
CA ALA A 63 -6.28 6.51 -7.84
C ALA A 63 -7.28 7.24 -8.74
N PRO A 64 -8.60 7.09 -8.52
CA PRO A 64 -9.59 7.81 -9.29
C PRO A 64 -9.54 9.31 -8.96
N GLN A 65 -10.18 10.12 -9.79
CA GLN A 65 -10.41 11.52 -9.46
C GLN A 65 -11.18 11.62 -8.13
N GLY A 66 -10.69 12.48 -7.24
CA GLY A 66 -11.35 12.80 -5.98
C GLY A 66 -12.67 13.52 -6.24
N ARG A 67 -13.66 13.25 -5.41
CA ARG A 67 -14.90 14.03 -5.35
C ARG A 67 -14.77 15.16 -4.34
#